data_AF-A0A068WX16-F1
#
_entry.id   AF-A0A068WX16-F1
#
_cell.length_a   1.000
_cell.length_b   1.000
_cell.length_c   1.000
_cell.angle_alpha   90.00
_cell.angle_beta   90.00
_cell.angle_gamma   90.00
#
_symmetry.space_group_name_H-M   'P 1'
#
loop_
_entity.id
_entity.type
_entity.pdbx_description
1 polymer ?
#
loop_
_entity_poly.entity_id
_entity_poly.type
_entity_poly.pdbx_seq_one_letter_code
_entity_poly.pdbx_strand_id
1 'polypeptide(L)'
;MVEKVLFLIFFFLCLGSNAQISSIKGDARIIRGPANSFFTLQAVLPDVYKAVMVGNQTFPIIGDDCTTSYFSCAYYQVRPYHALVTLAGKISKDLRWITFLPKRTYVIGVSIAVFPDDVWTPSIQDGLIPDPNKPFFIDALGMTSVKLTCTFSGIGTPAAIVATKYSSPVYNVSKGKATNYAADFAEIVELRVKQENTLTTYEITVEKRFRIDYIGCTDGVNWITYMIEWVRIPPASAPKPLVFSSVAICYLLTLVPAESWID
;
A
#
# COMPACT_ATOMS: atom_id res chain seq x y z
N MET A 1 13.65 -33.38 -46.59
CA MET A 1 13.23 -34.33 -45.53
C MET A 1 13.84 -33.81 -44.25
N VAL A 2 13.20 -32.92 -43.48
CA VAL A 2 12.01 -33.13 -42.64
C VAL A 2 12.11 -34.42 -41.84
N GLU A 3 12.72 -34.36 -40.65
CA GLU A 3 12.23 -35.10 -39.49
C GLU A 3 12.72 -34.49 -38.16
N LYS A 4 11.78 -33.77 -37.52
CA LYS A 4 11.45 -33.81 -36.09
C LYS A 4 12.60 -33.84 -35.07
N VAL A 5 12.93 -32.67 -34.52
CA VAL A 5 13.14 -32.53 -33.06
C VAL A 5 12.33 -31.33 -32.57
N LEU A 6 11.01 -31.52 -32.57
CA LEU A 6 10.14 -30.85 -31.62
C LEU A 6 10.25 -31.70 -30.34
N PHE A 7 10.75 -31.14 -29.24
CA PHE A 7 10.29 -31.38 -27.87
C PHE A 7 11.25 -30.71 -26.87
N LEU A 8 10.66 -30.04 -25.88
CA LEU A 8 11.27 -29.76 -24.58
C LEU A 8 12.30 -28.61 -24.50
N ILE A 9 12.00 -27.44 -25.08
CA ILE A 9 12.18 -26.20 -24.28
C ILE A 9 11.06 -26.24 -23.24
N PHE A 10 11.26 -27.08 -22.22
CA PHE A 10 10.43 -27.14 -21.05
C PHE A 10 10.61 -25.80 -20.36
N PHE A 11 9.63 -24.92 -20.56
CA PHE A 11 8.97 -24.23 -19.48
C PHE A 11 9.91 -23.85 -18.32
N PHE A 12 10.95 -23.07 -18.64
CA PHE A 12 11.42 -22.01 -17.75
C PHE A 12 10.41 -20.85 -17.76
N LEU A 13 9.11 -21.18 -17.79
CA LEU A 13 8.16 -20.58 -16.88
C LEU A 13 8.59 -21.03 -15.47
N CYS A 14 9.71 -20.46 -15.01
CA CYS A 14 9.81 -20.08 -13.63
C CYS A 14 8.49 -19.37 -13.37
N LEU A 15 7.60 -20.09 -12.70
CA LEU A 15 6.53 -19.56 -11.90
C LEU A 15 7.22 -18.52 -11.02
N GLY A 16 7.38 -17.31 -11.56
CA GLY A 16 7.49 -16.10 -10.78
C GLY A 16 6.21 -16.14 -9.99
N SER A 17 6.28 -16.73 -8.80
CA SER A 17 5.19 -16.75 -7.87
C SER A 17 4.94 -15.27 -7.63
N ASN A 18 3.94 -14.77 -8.35
CA ASN A 18 3.26 -13.53 -8.08
C ASN A 18 2.46 -13.78 -6.80
N ALA A 19 3.14 -14.23 -5.73
CA ALA A 19 2.64 -14.35 -4.38
C ALA A 19 2.54 -12.92 -3.85
N GLN A 20 1.68 -12.15 -4.51
CA GLN A 20 1.28 -10.83 -4.11
C GLN A 20 0.78 -10.95 -2.67
N ILE A 21 1.32 -10.10 -1.80
CA ILE A 21 1.03 -10.14 -0.37
C ILE A 21 -0.47 -9.87 -0.21
N SER A 22 -1.14 -10.75 0.52
CA SER A 22 -2.52 -10.55 0.95
C SER A 22 -2.56 -9.49 2.05
N SER A 23 -3.72 -8.90 2.29
CA SER A 23 -3.90 -8.05 3.45
C SER A 23 -3.50 -8.70 4.78
N ILE A 24 -3.15 -7.83 5.73
CA ILE A 24 -2.88 -8.22 7.10
C ILE A 24 -4.17 -8.04 7.89
N LYS A 25 -4.55 -9.08 8.64
CA LYS A 25 -5.74 -9.02 9.47
C LYS A 25 -5.59 -7.89 10.49
N GLY A 26 -6.54 -6.95 10.48
CA GLY A 26 -6.55 -5.81 11.41
C GLY A 26 -5.73 -4.60 10.94
N ASP A 27 -5.18 -4.61 9.73
CA ASP A 27 -4.67 -3.39 9.11
C ASP A 27 -5.86 -2.46 8.85
N ALA A 28 -6.00 -1.42 9.67
CA ALA A 28 -6.97 -0.35 9.45
C ALA A 28 -6.29 0.97 9.02
N ARG A 29 -4.96 1.03 9.16
CA ARG A 29 -4.16 2.27 9.15
C ARG A 29 -4.72 3.38 10.05
N ILE A 30 -5.32 2.95 11.16
CA ILE A 30 -5.89 3.80 12.21
C ILE A 30 -5.36 3.27 13.55
N ILE A 31 -4.83 4.16 14.38
CA ILE A 31 -4.46 3.91 15.77
C ILE A 31 -5.41 4.73 16.63
N ARG A 32 -6.11 4.12 17.58
CA ARG A 32 -7.01 4.83 18.49
C ARG A 32 -7.06 4.17 19.86
N GLY A 33 -7.40 4.97 20.86
CA GLY A 33 -7.56 4.54 22.25
C GLY A 33 -7.05 5.60 23.22
N PRO A 34 -7.09 5.31 24.54
CA PRO A 34 -6.67 6.26 25.57
C PRO A 34 -5.25 6.76 25.36
N ALA A 35 -5.00 8.05 25.57
CA ALA A 35 -3.65 8.59 25.55
C ALA A 35 -2.74 7.83 26.53
N ASN A 36 -1.48 7.65 26.15
CA ASN A 36 -0.45 6.84 26.81
C ASN A 36 -0.68 5.32 26.82
N SER A 37 -1.78 4.80 26.25
CA SER A 37 -1.95 3.37 26.04
C SER A 37 -0.99 2.85 24.95
N PHE A 38 -0.61 1.58 25.05
CA PHE A 38 0.26 0.95 24.07
C PHE A 38 -0.52 0.61 22.79
N PHE A 39 0.13 0.78 21.65
CA PHE A 39 -0.39 0.31 20.36
C PHE A 39 0.63 -0.57 19.64
N THR A 40 0.11 -1.43 18.77
CA THR A 40 0.89 -2.11 17.73
C THR A 40 0.07 -2.10 16.46
N LEU A 41 0.70 -1.77 15.35
CA LEU A 41 0.07 -1.76 14.04
C LEU A 41 1.00 -2.38 13.03
N GLN A 42 0.46 -3.25 12.18
CA GLN A 42 1.17 -3.80 11.05
C GLN A 42 0.40 -3.48 9.77
N ALA A 43 1.11 -2.98 8.75
CA ALA A 43 0.50 -2.57 7.49
C ALA A 43 1.38 -2.94 6.30
N VAL A 44 0.73 -3.18 5.15
CA VAL A 44 1.42 -3.35 3.86
C VAL A 44 1.34 -2.05 3.08
N LEU A 45 2.47 -1.55 2.63
CA LEU A 45 2.58 -0.35 1.81
C LEU A 45 2.71 -0.72 0.32
N PRO A 46 2.13 0.09 -0.59
CA PRO A 46 2.03 -0.23 -2.02
C PRO A 46 3.32 -0.08 -2.83
N ASP A 47 4.39 0.40 -2.20
CA ASP A 47 5.73 0.53 -2.78
C ASP A 47 6.78 0.72 -1.66
N VAL A 48 7.99 1.13 -2.05
CA VAL A 48 9.08 1.48 -1.15
C VAL A 48 9.06 2.98 -0.84
N TYR A 49 9.27 3.30 0.43
CA TYR A 49 9.22 4.63 1.00
C TYR A 49 10.61 5.03 1.49
N LYS A 50 10.92 6.33 1.49
CA LYS A 50 12.25 6.86 1.83
C LYS A 50 12.33 7.45 3.23
N ALA A 51 11.18 7.87 3.77
CA ALA A 51 11.11 8.57 5.04
C ALA A 51 9.71 8.44 5.63
N VAL A 52 9.63 8.70 6.93
CA VAL A 52 8.38 8.87 7.68
C VAL A 52 8.32 10.29 8.20
N MET A 53 7.17 10.92 8.06
CA MET A 53 6.89 12.26 8.56
C MET A 53 5.92 12.17 9.73
N VAL A 54 6.26 12.87 10.81
CA VAL A 54 5.46 12.97 12.03
C VAL A 54 5.40 14.44 12.42
N GLY A 55 4.21 15.03 12.36
CA GLY A 55 4.06 16.49 12.44
C GLY A 55 4.91 17.18 11.37
N ASN A 56 5.76 18.12 11.78
CA ASN A 56 6.68 18.84 10.88
C ASN A 56 8.07 18.18 10.77
N GLN A 57 8.28 17.03 11.39
CA GLN A 57 9.58 16.34 11.40
C GLN A 57 9.58 15.19 10.39
N THR A 58 10.69 15.04 9.67
CA THR A 58 10.90 13.95 8.71
C THR A 58 12.07 13.09 9.17
N PHE A 59 11.85 11.78 9.24
CA PHE A 59 12.81 10.77 9.67
C PHE A 59 13.11 9.84 8.48
N PRO A 60 14.38 9.73 8.03
CA PRO A 60 14.73 8.84 6.93
C PRO A 60 14.53 7.37 7.34
N ILE A 61 14.16 6.52 6.38
CA ILE A 61 14.18 5.07 6.56
C ILE A 61 15.60 4.60 6.24
N ILE A 62 16.29 4.04 7.22
CA ILE A 62 17.68 3.59 7.10
C ILE A 62 17.73 2.08 7.32
N GLY A 63 18.08 1.34 6.26
CA GLY A 63 17.94 -0.12 6.28
C GLY A 63 16.48 -0.48 6.53
N ASP A 64 16.24 -1.23 7.60
CA ASP A 64 14.91 -1.69 8.01
C ASP A 64 14.33 -0.91 9.21
N ASP A 65 14.92 0.24 9.57
CA ASP A 65 14.50 1.04 10.73
C ASP A 65 13.92 2.40 10.29
N CYS A 66 12.80 2.76 10.90
CA CYS A 66 12.16 4.09 10.75
C CYS A 66 11.71 4.67 12.09
N THR A 67 12.36 4.26 13.17
CA THR A 67 12.01 4.62 14.56
C THR A 67 12.09 6.12 14.78
N THR A 68 11.13 6.62 15.56
CA THR A 68 11.05 8.02 15.97
C THR A 68 10.97 8.12 17.50
N SER A 69 10.91 9.34 18.04
CA SER A 69 10.64 9.55 19.46
C SER A 69 9.24 9.10 19.90
N TYR A 70 8.31 8.87 18.95
CA TYR A 70 6.93 8.50 19.25
C TYR A 70 6.68 6.99 19.19
N PHE A 71 7.45 6.26 18.39
CA PHE A 71 7.25 4.83 18.17
C PHE A 71 8.52 4.16 17.64
N SER A 72 8.65 2.87 17.97
CA SER A 72 9.53 1.94 17.27
C SER A 72 8.93 1.54 15.94
N CYS A 73 9.78 1.45 14.91
CA CYS A 73 9.37 1.05 13.57
C CYS A 73 10.33 0.02 12.99
N ALA A 74 9.78 -1.10 12.54
CA ALA A 74 10.45 -2.04 11.64
C ALA A 74 9.83 -1.91 10.24
N TYR A 75 10.68 -1.75 9.24
CA TYR A 75 10.31 -1.56 7.84
C TYR A 75 11.03 -2.58 6.99
N TYR A 76 10.31 -3.51 6.36
CA TYR A 76 10.93 -4.59 5.60
C TYR A 76 10.40 -4.62 4.17
N GLN A 77 11.30 -4.58 3.19
CA GLN A 77 10.93 -4.75 1.80
C GLN A 77 10.69 -6.23 1.50
N VAL A 78 9.41 -6.62 1.48
CA VAL A 78 9.00 -8.02 1.24
C VAL A 78 9.05 -8.40 -0.24
N ARG A 79 8.90 -7.43 -1.15
CA ARG A 79 8.96 -7.59 -2.61
C ARG A 79 9.53 -6.34 -3.29
N PRO A 80 9.91 -6.38 -4.58
CA PRO A 80 10.44 -5.21 -5.28
C PRO A 80 9.56 -3.95 -5.20
N TYR A 81 8.26 -4.10 -4.96
CA TYR A 81 7.27 -3.02 -4.95
C TYR A 81 6.27 -3.10 -3.78
N HIS A 82 6.61 -3.75 -2.67
CA HIS A 82 5.79 -3.72 -1.45
C HIS A 82 6.69 -3.73 -0.22
N ALA A 83 6.28 -2.98 0.79
CA ALA A 83 6.95 -2.99 2.09
C ALA A 83 5.96 -3.38 3.20
N LEU A 84 6.46 -4.14 4.16
CA LEU A 84 5.78 -4.42 5.41
C LEU A 84 6.30 -3.44 6.45
N VAL A 85 5.40 -2.78 7.17
CA VAL A 85 5.77 -1.95 8.30
C VAL A 85 5.11 -2.45 9.56
N THR A 86 5.87 -2.51 10.64
CA THR A 86 5.38 -2.77 12.00
C THR A 86 5.74 -1.59 12.88
N LEU A 87 4.73 -0.98 13.48
CA LEU A 87 4.86 0.13 14.41
C LEU A 87 4.44 -0.32 15.81
N ALA A 88 5.19 0.09 16.83
CA ALA A 88 4.82 -0.12 18.22
C ALA A 88 5.22 1.09 19.06
N GLY A 89 4.37 1.49 19.99
CA GLY A 89 4.61 2.68 20.81
C GLY A 89 3.49 2.98 21.77
N LYS A 90 3.43 4.22 22.25
CA LYS A 90 2.32 4.74 23.05
C LYS A 90 1.56 5.80 22.28
N ILE A 91 0.25 5.84 22.43
CA ILE A 91 -0.60 6.84 21.79
C ILE A 91 -0.30 8.20 22.44
N SER A 92 0.33 9.11 21.70
CA SER A 92 0.65 10.46 22.15
C SER A 92 -0.40 11.46 21.68
N LYS A 93 -0.73 12.46 22.52
CA LYS A 93 -1.60 13.59 22.11
C LYS A 93 -0.97 14.48 21.03
N ASP A 94 0.34 14.42 20.91
CA ASP A 94 1.12 15.17 19.92
C ASP A 94 1.26 14.42 18.58
N LEU A 95 0.79 13.16 18.52
CA LEU A 95 0.84 12.33 17.33
C LEU A 95 -0.55 12.22 16.70
N ARG A 96 -0.67 12.66 15.44
CA ARG A 96 -1.93 12.61 14.67
C ARG A 96 -1.81 11.86 13.36
N TRP A 97 -0.69 12.09 12.67
CA TRP A 97 -0.37 11.43 11.42
C TRP A 97 1.00 10.80 11.52
N ILE A 98 1.10 9.60 10.95
CA ILE A 98 2.37 8.97 10.58
C ILE A 98 2.33 8.81 9.06
N THR A 99 3.06 9.67 8.35
CA THR A 99 2.97 9.74 6.89
C THR A 99 4.24 9.17 6.25
N PHE A 100 4.11 8.07 5.51
CA PHE A 100 5.19 7.50 4.73
C PHE A 100 5.37 8.27 3.43
N LEU A 101 6.57 8.81 3.22
CA LEU A 101 6.95 9.56 2.03
C LEU A 101 7.57 8.62 0.98
N PRO A 102 6.98 8.53 -0.22
CA PRO A 102 7.40 7.55 -1.21
C PRO A 102 8.81 7.87 -1.73
N LYS A 103 9.56 6.81 -2.08
CA LYS A 103 10.90 6.99 -2.68
C LYS A 103 10.81 7.66 -4.05
N ARG A 104 9.74 7.37 -4.80
CA ARG A 104 9.45 7.95 -6.11
C ARG A 104 8.26 8.90 -6.01
N THR A 105 8.37 10.10 -6.55
CA THR A 105 7.37 11.17 -6.41
C THR A 105 6.02 10.87 -7.06
N TYR A 106 6.00 9.96 -8.03
CA TYR A 106 4.79 9.52 -8.69
C TYR A 106 4.10 8.35 -7.96
N VAL A 107 4.60 7.90 -6.81
CA VAL A 107 3.93 6.86 -6.02
C VAL A 107 3.01 7.53 -5.00
N ILE A 108 1.88 6.90 -4.71
CA ILE A 108 0.92 7.36 -3.70
C ILE A 108 1.55 7.41 -2.30
N GLY A 109 1.34 8.49 -1.55
CA GLY A 109 1.68 8.54 -0.13
C GLY A 109 0.80 7.59 0.69
N VAL A 110 1.21 7.23 1.90
CA VAL A 110 0.35 6.48 2.83
C VAL A 110 0.48 7.12 4.20
N SER A 111 -0.64 7.43 4.85
CA SER A 111 -0.63 7.85 6.24
C SER A 111 -1.40 6.89 7.12
N ILE A 112 -1.01 6.86 8.39
CA ILE A 112 -1.76 6.25 9.48
C ILE A 112 -2.30 7.39 10.34
N ALA A 113 -3.61 7.38 10.57
CA ALA A 113 -4.27 8.35 11.45
C ALA A 113 -4.22 7.87 12.90
N VAL A 114 -3.94 8.78 13.82
CA VAL A 114 -3.85 8.52 15.26
C VAL A 114 -4.89 9.36 15.98
N PHE A 115 -5.74 8.70 16.78
CA PHE A 115 -6.84 9.28 17.54
C PHE A 115 -6.63 9.06 19.05
N PRO A 116 -5.85 9.94 19.70
CA PRO A 116 -5.73 9.94 21.15
C PRO A 116 -7.09 10.17 21.80
N ASP A 117 -7.43 9.35 22.79
CA ASP A 117 -8.73 9.36 23.48
C ASP A 117 -9.93 9.19 22.52
N ASP A 118 -9.71 8.50 21.39
CA ASP A 118 -10.71 8.23 20.34
C ASP A 118 -11.28 9.49 19.65
N VAL A 119 -10.60 10.64 19.77
CA VAL A 119 -11.05 11.93 19.23
C VAL A 119 -10.12 12.44 18.13
N TRP A 120 -10.71 12.91 17.02
CA TRP A 120 -9.98 13.72 16.06
C TRP A 120 -9.93 15.17 16.54
N THR A 121 -8.74 15.64 16.88
CA THR A 121 -8.53 17.07 17.13
C THR A 121 -7.97 17.68 15.84
N PRO A 122 -8.62 18.67 15.21
CA PRO A 122 -8.09 19.32 14.02
C PRO A 122 -6.86 20.19 14.37
N SER A 123 -5.90 20.33 13.45
CA SER A 123 -4.86 21.39 13.53
C SER A 123 -5.05 22.35 12.37
N ILE A 124 -4.41 23.51 12.46
CA ILE A 124 -4.38 24.50 11.39
C ILE A 124 -3.72 23.94 10.11
N GLN A 125 -2.85 22.92 10.24
CA GLN A 125 -2.19 22.25 9.12
C GLN A 125 -2.98 21.06 8.56
N ASP A 126 -3.97 20.54 9.29
CA ASP A 126 -4.75 19.37 8.87
C ASP A 126 -5.93 19.80 7.99
N GLY A 127 -5.68 19.86 6.68
CA GLY A 127 -6.74 20.05 5.69
C GLY A 127 -7.60 18.79 5.55
N LEU A 128 -7.00 17.62 5.67
CA LEU A 128 -7.66 16.31 5.56
C LEU A 128 -8.15 15.78 6.92
N ILE A 129 -9.41 15.33 6.97
CA ILE A 129 -10.06 14.83 8.19
C ILE A 129 -10.36 13.32 8.04
N PRO A 130 -9.68 12.45 8.79
CA PRO A 130 -9.98 11.02 8.80
C PRO A 130 -11.19 10.71 9.69
N ASP A 131 -12.01 9.76 9.26
CA ASP A 131 -13.09 9.20 10.07
C ASP A 131 -12.58 7.96 10.83
N PRO A 132 -12.62 7.94 12.18
CA PRO A 132 -12.10 6.84 12.99
C PRO A 132 -12.84 5.51 12.76
N ASN A 133 -14.00 5.53 12.11
CA ASN A 133 -14.82 4.35 11.82
C ASN A 133 -14.70 3.88 10.37
N LYS A 134 -13.91 4.57 9.55
CA LYS A 134 -13.68 4.23 8.13
C LYS A 134 -12.23 3.78 7.94
N PRO A 135 -11.95 2.48 8.00
CA PRO A 135 -10.59 1.98 7.80
C PRO A 135 -10.08 2.34 6.40
N PHE A 136 -8.78 2.59 6.29
CA PHE A 136 -8.17 2.87 4.98
C PHE A 136 -7.86 1.57 4.23
N PHE A 137 -7.94 0.42 4.88
CA PHE A 137 -7.96 -0.86 4.20
C PHE A 137 -9.41 -1.36 4.10
N ILE A 138 -9.79 -1.83 2.91
CA ILE A 138 -11.13 -2.31 2.61
C ILE A 138 -11.02 -3.73 2.06
N ASP A 139 -11.53 -4.69 2.82
CA ASP A 139 -11.76 -6.04 2.34
C ASP A 139 -13.07 -6.08 1.55
N ALA A 140 -12.95 -6.07 0.23
CA ALA A 140 -14.07 -5.99 -0.70
C ALA A 140 -14.41 -7.37 -1.30
N LEU A 141 -14.09 -8.46 -0.61
CA LEU A 141 -14.35 -9.81 -1.09
C LEU A 141 -15.84 -10.02 -1.38
N GLY A 142 -16.16 -10.35 -2.63
CA GLY A 142 -17.54 -10.57 -3.08
C GLY A 142 -18.35 -9.30 -3.32
N MET A 143 -17.75 -8.11 -3.14
CA MET A 143 -18.37 -6.84 -3.48
C MET A 143 -18.14 -6.50 -4.97
N THR A 144 -19.10 -5.83 -5.59
CA THR A 144 -18.97 -5.32 -6.97
C THR A 144 -18.42 -3.90 -7.00
N SER A 145 -18.78 -3.08 -6.01
CA SER A 145 -18.29 -1.71 -5.84
C SER A 145 -18.13 -1.35 -4.36
N VAL A 146 -17.29 -0.35 -4.09
CA VAL A 146 -17.09 0.23 -2.76
C VAL A 146 -17.33 1.73 -2.80
N LYS A 147 -17.82 2.30 -1.69
CA LYS A 147 -18.00 3.74 -1.53
C LYS A 147 -16.98 4.27 -0.53
N LEU A 148 -16.19 5.24 -0.96
CA LEU A 148 -15.14 5.90 -0.19
C LEU A 148 -15.54 7.34 0.09
N THR A 149 -15.03 7.89 1.19
CA THR A 149 -15.37 9.25 1.63
C THR A 149 -14.13 9.97 2.10
N CYS A 150 -13.82 11.11 1.48
CA CYS A 150 -12.71 11.96 1.90
C CYS A 150 -13.21 13.34 2.30
N THR A 151 -13.02 13.69 3.57
CA THR A 151 -13.51 14.95 4.12
C THR A 151 -12.34 15.91 4.32
N PHE A 152 -12.50 17.12 3.83
CA PHE A 152 -11.54 18.20 3.97
C PHE A 152 -12.16 19.37 4.74
N SER A 153 -11.34 20.01 5.58
CA SER A 153 -11.66 21.29 6.19
C SER A 153 -11.55 22.41 5.15
N GLY A 154 -12.53 23.30 5.13
CA GLY A 154 -12.66 24.43 4.23
C GLY A 154 -13.38 24.15 2.92
N ILE A 155 -13.81 25.22 2.26
CA ILE A 155 -14.35 25.22 0.89
C ILE A 155 -13.25 25.74 -0.04
N GLY A 156 -12.98 25.01 -1.13
CA GLY A 156 -11.96 25.40 -2.12
C GLY A 156 -10.52 25.26 -1.63
N THR A 157 -10.31 24.58 -0.49
CA THR A 157 -8.98 24.22 0.01
C THR A 157 -8.29 23.25 -0.96
N PRO A 158 -6.95 23.32 -1.07
CA PRO A 158 -6.22 22.39 -1.90
C PRO A 158 -6.51 20.93 -1.50
N ALA A 159 -6.96 20.15 -2.47
CA ALA A 159 -7.33 18.76 -2.27
C ALA A 159 -7.11 17.99 -3.57
N ALA A 160 -6.51 16.81 -3.48
CA ALA A 160 -6.38 15.91 -4.62
C ALA A 160 -6.94 14.53 -4.28
N ILE A 161 -7.76 14.02 -5.19
CA ILE A 161 -8.18 12.63 -5.26
C ILE A 161 -7.35 11.98 -6.37
N VAL A 162 -6.67 10.89 -6.05
CA VAL A 162 -5.82 10.16 -6.97
C VAL A 162 -6.23 8.69 -7.04
N ALA A 163 -5.97 8.05 -8.17
CA ALA A 163 -6.18 6.64 -8.39
C ALA A 163 -4.86 5.93 -8.68
N THR A 164 -4.89 4.62 -8.50
CA THR A 164 -3.77 3.69 -8.67
C THR A 164 -2.64 3.92 -7.67
N LYS A 165 -1.68 3.00 -7.62
CA LYS A 165 -0.46 3.19 -6.83
C LYS A 165 0.43 4.32 -7.34
N TYR A 166 0.21 4.80 -8.57
CA TYR A 166 1.01 5.83 -9.23
C TYR A 166 0.46 7.25 -9.05
N SER A 167 -0.39 7.47 -8.04
CA SER A 167 -0.89 8.80 -7.67
C SER A 167 -1.48 9.59 -8.86
N SER A 168 -2.15 8.90 -9.78
CA SER A 168 -2.71 9.50 -10.99
C SER A 168 -3.91 10.39 -10.61
N PRO A 169 -3.93 11.68 -10.96
CA PRO A 169 -4.97 12.59 -10.50
C PRO A 169 -6.32 12.26 -11.12
N VAL A 170 -7.31 11.99 -10.28
CA VAL A 170 -8.73 11.81 -10.65
C VAL A 170 -9.48 13.13 -10.51
N TYR A 171 -9.21 13.87 -9.43
CA TYR A 171 -9.82 15.16 -9.16
C TYR A 171 -8.82 16.02 -8.39
N ASN A 172 -8.70 17.30 -8.74
CA ASN A 172 -7.75 18.19 -8.09
C ASN A 172 -8.35 19.59 -7.90
N VAL A 173 -8.21 20.15 -6.71
CA VAL A 173 -8.52 21.53 -6.39
C VAL A 173 -7.22 22.25 -6.09
N SER A 174 -6.92 23.29 -6.87
CA SER A 174 -5.76 24.15 -6.63
C SER A 174 -6.17 25.60 -6.80
N LYS A 175 -5.87 26.43 -5.78
CA LYS A 175 -6.21 27.87 -5.75
C LYS A 175 -7.69 28.13 -6.09
N GLY A 176 -8.59 27.33 -5.51
CA GLY A 176 -10.04 27.42 -5.72
C GLY A 176 -10.55 26.95 -7.09
N LYS A 177 -9.68 26.44 -7.97
CA LYS A 177 -10.09 25.87 -9.26
C LYS A 177 -10.06 24.34 -9.19
N ALA A 178 -11.20 23.73 -9.51
CA ALA A 178 -11.33 22.29 -9.62
C ALA A 178 -11.04 21.81 -11.05
N THR A 179 -10.32 20.69 -11.16
CA THR A 179 -10.17 19.94 -12.41
C THR A 179 -10.59 18.50 -12.16
N ASN A 180 -11.44 17.97 -13.04
CA ASN A 180 -12.01 16.64 -12.91
C ASN A 180 -11.58 15.77 -14.10
N TYR A 181 -10.89 14.68 -13.80
CA TYR A 181 -10.40 13.68 -14.76
C TYR A 181 -11.08 12.32 -14.53
N ALA A 182 -12.15 12.23 -13.75
CA ALA A 182 -12.77 10.95 -13.39
C ALA A 182 -13.18 10.10 -14.60
N ALA A 183 -13.57 10.73 -15.71
CA ALA A 183 -13.92 10.04 -16.94
C ALA A 183 -12.75 9.24 -17.57
N ASP A 184 -11.50 9.57 -17.23
CA ASP A 184 -10.31 8.89 -17.73
C ASP A 184 -10.00 7.59 -16.94
N PHE A 185 -10.74 7.31 -15.87
CA PHE A 185 -10.53 6.18 -14.97
C PHE A 185 -11.76 5.29 -14.93
N ALA A 186 -11.72 4.17 -15.66
CA ALA A 186 -12.85 3.23 -15.76
C ALA A 186 -13.29 2.64 -14.41
N GLU A 187 -12.40 2.58 -13.41
CA GLU A 187 -12.71 2.15 -12.04
C GLU A 187 -13.53 3.17 -11.24
N ILE A 188 -13.53 4.45 -11.63
CA ILE A 188 -14.27 5.50 -10.94
C ILE A 188 -15.65 5.63 -11.57
N VAL A 189 -16.63 4.96 -10.96
CA VAL A 189 -18.02 4.98 -11.43
C VAL A 189 -18.68 6.33 -11.15
N GLU A 190 -18.37 6.89 -9.99
CA GLU A 190 -18.99 8.13 -9.55
C GLU A 190 -18.08 8.90 -8.61
N LEU A 191 -18.00 10.22 -8.79
CA LEU A 191 -17.36 11.15 -7.88
C LEU A 191 -18.33 12.30 -7.58
N ARG A 192 -18.84 12.35 -6.35
CA ARG A 192 -19.72 13.44 -5.88
C ARG A 192 -18.96 14.34 -4.93
N VAL A 193 -19.18 15.65 -5.06
CA VAL A 193 -18.65 16.65 -4.15
C VAL A 193 -19.81 17.21 -3.34
N LYS A 194 -19.73 17.09 -2.02
CA LYS A 194 -20.68 17.68 -1.06
C LYS A 194 -19.99 18.79 -0.29
N GLN A 195 -20.65 19.93 -0.18
CA GLN A 195 -20.17 21.06 0.62
C GLN A 195 -21.19 21.35 1.71
N GLU A 196 -20.76 21.22 2.95
CA GLU A 196 -21.61 21.41 4.13
C GLU A 196 -20.86 22.26 5.15
N ASN A 197 -21.41 23.42 5.51
CA ASN A 197 -20.77 24.39 6.40
C ASN A 197 -19.35 24.76 5.94
N THR A 198 -18.34 24.41 6.73
CA THR A 198 -16.92 24.63 6.44
C THR A 198 -16.22 23.34 6.03
N LEU A 199 -16.94 22.33 5.55
CA LEU A 199 -16.38 21.04 5.13
C LEU A 199 -16.69 20.76 3.64
N THR A 200 -15.72 20.16 2.97
CA THR A 200 -15.89 19.60 1.63
C THR A 200 -15.67 18.09 1.69
N THR A 201 -16.67 17.31 1.32
CA THR A 201 -16.62 15.84 1.30
C THR A 201 -16.69 15.32 -0.12
N TYR A 202 -15.75 14.46 -0.48
CA TYR A 202 -15.72 13.73 -1.73
C TYR A 202 -16.23 12.31 -1.50
N GLU A 203 -17.34 11.94 -2.14
CA GLU A 203 -17.85 10.58 -2.15
C GLU A 203 -17.46 9.92 -3.48
N ILE A 204 -16.73 8.82 -3.39
CA ILE A 204 -16.13 8.15 -4.56
C ILE A 204 -16.67 6.72 -4.60
N THR A 205 -17.37 6.37 -5.66
CA THR A 205 -17.79 4.99 -5.92
C THR A 205 -16.80 4.34 -6.88
N VAL A 206 -16.23 3.21 -6.45
CA VAL A 206 -15.13 2.54 -7.15
C VAL A 206 -15.53 1.10 -7.45
N GLU A 207 -15.27 0.65 -8.68
CA GLU A 207 -15.44 -0.73 -9.10
C GLU A 207 -14.09 -1.44 -9.25
N LYS A 208 -14.14 -2.77 -9.19
CA LYS A 208 -12.96 -3.61 -9.32
C LYS A 208 -12.30 -3.44 -10.68
N ARG A 209 -11.04 -3.00 -10.68
CA ARG A 209 -10.18 -3.00 -11.87
C ARG A 209 -9.02 -3.97 -11.73
N PHE A 210 -8.40 -4.02 -10.55
CA PHE A 210 -7.31 -4.95 -10.25
C PHE A 210 -7.66 -5.87 -9.09
N ARG A 211 -6.73 -6.77 -8.72
CA ARG A 211 -6.85 -7.54 -7.48
C ARG A 211 -6.93 -6.59 -6.27
N ILE A 212 -6.06 -5.57 -6.30
CA ILE A 212 -6.01 -4.50 -5.32
C ILE A 212 -6.04 -3.17 -6.06
N ASP A 213 -7.03 -2.36 -5.74
CA ASP A 213 -7.13 -0.99 -6.22
C ASP A 213 -6.73 -0.01 -5.12
N TYR A 214 -6.13 1.10 -5.54
CA TYR A 214 -5.68 2.16 -4.64
C TYR A 214 -6.35 3.47 -5.00
N ILE A 215 -6.90 4.14 -3.98
CA ILE A 215 -7.48 5.48 -4.10
C ILE A 215 -6.92 6.34 -2.98
N GLY A 216 -6.34 7.48 -3.34
CA GLY A 216 -5.73 8.40 -2.39
C GLY A 216 -6.49 9.71 -2.30
N CYS A 217 -6.53 10.26 -1.10
CA CYS A 217 -6.98 11.62 -0.82
C CYS A 217 -5.87 12.35 -0.09
N THR A 218 -5.50 13.53 -0.57
CA THR A 218 -4.39 14.29 0.03
C THR A 218 -4.65 15.79 0.02
N ASP A 219 -4.21 16.44 1.09
CA ASP A 219 -4.09 17.90 1.21
C ASP A 219 -2.67 18.40 0.81
N GLY A 220 -1.85 17.51 0.24
CA GLY A 220 -0.45 17.75 -0.14
C GLY A 220 0.56 17.28 0.91
N VAL A 221 0.12 17.11 2.17
CA VAL A 221 0.98 16.68 3.28
C VAL A 221 0.54 15.30 3.77
N ASN A 222 -0.72 15.18 4.15
CA ASN A 222 -1.35 13.98 4.68
C ASN A 222 -2.06 13.20 3.58
N TRP A 223 -2.23 11.90 3.83
CA TRP A 223 -2.79 10.95 2.87
C TRP A 223 -3.74 9.97 3.53
N ILE A 224 -5.00 9.98 3.11
CA ILE A 224 -5.91 8.85 3.29
C ILE A 224 -5.78 7.99 2.04
N THR A 225 -5.08 6.86 2.15
CA THR A 225 -4.86 5.95 1.03
C THR A 225 -5.65 4.68 1.24
N TYR A 226 -6.77 4.60 0.54
CA TYR A 226 -7.60 3.42 0.48
C TYR A 226 -6.89 2.31 -0.31
N MET A 227 -6.74 1.16 0.32
CA MET A 227 -6.31 -0.08 -0.30
C MET A 227 -7.50 -1.03 -0.31
N ILE A 228 -8.04 -1.29 -1.50
CA ILE A 228 -9.25 -2.10 -1.69
C ILE A 228 -8.82 -3.46 -2.20
N GLU A 229 -8.89 -4.50 -1.37
CA GLU A 229 -8.60 -5.87 -1.78
C GLU A 229 -9.87 -6.60 -2.19
N TRP A 230 -10.02 -6.89 -3.49
CA TRP A 230 -11.23 -7.53 -4.03
C TRP A 230 -11.15 -9.06 -4.00
N VAL A 231 -9.94 -9.61 -3.94
CA VAL A 231 -9.68 -11.06 -3.96
C VAL A 231 -8.55 -11.37 -3.00
N ARG A 232 -8.82 -12.23 -2.01
CA ARG A 232 -7.80 -12.72 -1.09
C ARG A 232 -6.98 -13.82 -1.76
N ILE A 233 -5.66 -13.71 -1.66
CA ILE A 233 -4.78 -14.85 -1.91
C ILE A 233 -4.66 -15.61 -0.59
N PRO A 234 -5.04 -16.90 -0.51
CA PRO A 234 -4.75 -17.71 0.66
C PRO A 234 -3.25 -17.62 0.97
N PRO A 235 -2.83 -17.51 2.24
CA PRO A 235 -1.41 -17.61 2.57
C PRO A 235 -0.89 -18.88 1.90
N ALA A 236 0.21 -18.75 1.14
CA ALA A 236 0.81 -19.87 0.45
C ALA A 236 0.92 -21.02 1.46
N SER A 237 0.21 -22.12 1.21
CA SER A 237 0.41 -23.32 2.02
C SER A 237 1.92 -23.60 1.94
N ALA A 238 2.56 -23.73 3.11
CA ALA A 238 3.96 -24.11 3.17
C ALA A 238 4.16 -25.28 2.19
N PRO A 239 5.21 -25.26 1.34
CA PRO A 239 5.42 -26.34 0.40
C PRO A 239 5.40 -27.64 1.22
N LYS A 240 4.40 -28.50 0.98
CA LYS A 240 4.42 -29.85 1.55
C LYS A 240 5.77 -30.41 1.14
N PRO A 241 6.57 -30.96 2.07
CA PRO A 241 7.82 -31.58 1.69
C PRO A 241 7.47 -32.61 0.62
N LEU A 242 7.99 -32.40 -0.60
CA LEU A 242 8.02 -33.43 -1.61
C LEU A 242 8.79 -34.56 -0.94
N VAL A 243 8.07 -35.62 -0.55
CA VAL A 243 8.67 -36.90 -0.25
C VAL A 243 9.26 -37.35 -1.58
N PHE A 244 10.49 -36.93 -1.86
CA PHE A 244 11.29 -37.50 -2.91
C PHE A 244 11.51 -38.95 -2.51
N SER A 245 10.69 -39.85 -3.07
CA SER A 245 11.07 -41.25 -3.11
C SER A 245 12.37 -41.30 -3.90
N SER A 246 13.42 -41.61 -3.16
CA SER A 246 14.75 -41.90 -3.65
C SER A 246 14.69 -42.96 -4.75
N VAL A 247 14.75 -42.53 -6.01
CA VAL A 247 15.24 -43.36 -7.10
C VAL A 247 16.55 -42.75 -7.55
N ALA A 248 17.62 -43.35 -7.07
CA ALA A 248 18.98 -43.10 -7.49
C ALA A 248 19.09 -43.31 -9.00
N ILE A 249 19.52 -42.27 -9.72
CA ILE A 249 20.22 -42.43 -11.00
C ILE A 249 21.47 -41.57 -10.91
N CYS A 250 22.46 -42.12 -10.23
CA CYS A 250 23.84 -41.67 -10.29
C CYS A 250 24.58 -42.78 -11.03
N TYR A 251 24.70 -42.69 -12.35
CA TYR A 251 25.68 -43.48 -13.11
C TYR A 251 26.06 -42.76 -14.40
N LEU A 252 27.38 -42.70 -14.62
CA LEU A 252 28.15 -42.26 -15.79
C LEU A 252 28.42 -40.75 -15.98
N LEU A 253 29.39 -40.24 -15.20
CA LEU A 253 30.37 -39.27 -15.70
C LEU A 253 31.79 -39.69 -15.25
N THR A 254 32.43 -40.52 -16.07
CA THR A 254 33.88 -40.79 -16.14
C THR A 254 34.08 -41.31 -17.57
N LEU A 255 34.92 -40.82 -18.48
CA LEU A 255 36.09 -39.96 -18.50
C LEU A 255 36.27 -39.56 -19.98
N VAL A 256 36.54 -38.29 -20.30
CA VAL A 256 37.52 -37.91 -21.35
C VAL A 256 38.01 -36.49 -21.04
N PRO A 257 39.30 -36.27 -20.70
CA PRO A 257 39.89 -34.94 -20.78
C PRO A 257 40.37 -34.69 -22.21
N ALA A 258 40.02 -33.53 -22.78
CA ALA A 258 40.64 -33.05 -24.02
C ALA A 258 41.84 -32.16 -23.66
N GLU A 259 42.98 -32.48 -24.27
CA GLU A 259 44.31 -31.90 -24.07
C GLU A 259 44.40 -30.40 -24.37
N SER A 260 45.26 -29.74 -23.59
CA SER A 260 45.81 -28.41 -23.83
C SER A 260 47.04 -28.49 -24.73
N TRP A 261 47.10 -27.66 -25.77
CA TRP A 261 48.22 -27.51 -26.70
C TRP A 261 49.33 -26.60 -26.18
N ILE A 262 50.59 -27.08 -26.17
CA ILE A 262 51.91 -26.42 -26.40
C ILE A 262 52.90 -27.60 -26.61
N ASP A 263 53.68 -27.82 -27.68
CA ASP A 263 54.13 -27.05 -28.86
C ASP A 263 53.75 -27.74 -30.19
#